data_AF-A0A358KKZ0-F1
#
_entry.id   AF-A0A358KKZ0-F1
#
_cell.length_a   1.000
_cell.length_b   1.000
_cell.length_c   1.000
_cell.angle_alpha   90.00
_cell.angle_beta   90.00
_cell.angle_gamma   90.00
#
_symmetry.space_group_name_H-M   'P 1'
#
loop_
_entity.id
_entity.type
_entity.pdbx_description
1 polymer ?
#
loop_
_entity_poly.entity_id
_entity_poly.type
_entity_poly.pdbx_seq_one_letter_code
_entity_poly.pdbx_strand_id
1 'polypeptide(L)'
;MAAEPQDFEPEKLTAGVTWKWKKTHSDYPASEWTLTYYLRKDGATATSFTGTADEDSFLVTVAASTTSSYAAGVYDFIGVVSKAAEKFIVFDGVLKVLTNPASASAYDHSKKLQKTFDSRAISLNLHQTYRV
;
A
#
# COMPACT_ATOMS: atom_id res chain seq x y z
N MET A 1 -14.97 14.77 2.14
CA MET A 1 -13.93 14.81 1.09
C MET A 1 -13.37 13.40 0.90
N ALA A 2 -13.35 12.87 -0.32
CA ALA A 2 -12.65 11.63 -0.63
C ALA A 2 -11.16 11.95 -0.78
N ALA A 3 -10.28 11.16 -0.17
CA ALA A 3 -8.83 11.35 -0.29
C ALA A 3 -8.41 11.23 -1.76
N GLU A 4 -7.65 12.22 -2.24
CA GLU A 4 -7.06 12.19 -3.57
C GLU A 4 -6.08 11.01 -3.68
N PRO A 5 -6.13 10.24 -4.78
CA PRO A 5 -5.24 9.10 -4.96
C PRO A 5 -3.79 9.59 -4.98
N GLN A 6 -2.93 8.95 -4.19
CA GLN A 6 -1.50 9.28 -4.16
C GLN A 6 -0.83 8.89 -5.49
N ASP A 7 0.12 9.69 -5.95
CA ASP A 7 0.88 9.48 -7.21
C ASP A 7 2.05 8.48 -7.10
N PHE A 8 2.29 7.93 -5.91
CA PHE A 8 3.38 6.98 -5.65
C PHE A 8 2.86 5.60 -5.28
N GLU A 9 3.58 4.55 -5.71
CA GLU A 9 3.29 3.19 -5.27
C GLU A 9 3.48 3.09 -3.75
N PRO A 10 2.46 2.64 -3.00
CA PRO A 10 2.51 2.60 -1.55
C PRO A 10 3.45 1.49 -1.06
N GLU A 11 4.37 1.82 -0.17
CA GLU A 11 5.22 0.82 0.51
C GLU A 11 4.49 0.11 1.67
N LYS A 12 3.38 0.68 2.13
CA LYS A 12 2.58 0.20 3.26
C LYS A 12 1.10 0.33 2.96
N LEU A 13 0.35 -0.77 3.10
CA LEU A 13 -1.10 -0.80 2.93
C LEU A 13 -1.74 -1.56 4.08
N THR A 14 -3.00 -1.26 4.40
CA THR A 14 -3.71 -1.90 5.51
C THR A 14 -4.73 -2.88 4.97
N ALA A 15 -4.72 -4.13 5.42
CA ALA A 15 -5.74 -5.09 5.03
C ALA A 15 -7.13 -4.63 5.51
N GLY A 16 -8.19 -4.94 4.77
CA GLY A 16 -9.57 -4.62 5.17
C GLY A 16 -10.02 -3.17 4.94
N VAL A 17 -9.23 -2.35 4.22
CA VAL A 17 -9.66 -1.04 3.73
C VAL A 17 -9.52 -0.96 2.21
N THR A 18 -10.23 -0.04 1.58
CA THR A 18 -10.08 0.18 0.13
C THR A 18 -8.71 0.77 -0.15
N TRP A 19 -7.94 0.10 -1.03
CA TRP A 19 -6.70 0.68 -1.54
C TRP A 19 -6.98 1.43 -2.83
N LYS A 20 -6.47 2.65 -2.94
CA LYS A 20 -6.66 3.49 -4.12
C LYS A 20 -5.46 4.38 -4.35
N TRP A 21 -4.88 4.30 -5.55
CA TRP A 21 -3.80 5.18 -6.02
C TRP A 21 -3.85 5.30 -7.54
N LYS A 22 -3.18 6.32 -8.07
CA LYS A 22 -3.12 6.58 -9.52
C LYS A 22 -1.65 6.54 -9.94
N LYS A 23 -1.38 5.95 -11.10
CA LYS A 23 -0.03 5.82 -11.64
C LYS A 23 -0.02 6.19 -13.12
N THR A 24 0.89 7.06 -13.52
CA THR A 24 1.07 7.45 -14.92
C THR A 24 2.43 6.97 -15.40
N HIS A 25 2.47 6.32 -16.56
CA HIS A 25 3.70 5.92 -17.24
C HIS A 25 3.67 6.50 -18.66
N SER A 26 4.55 7.43 -18.96
CA SER A 26 4.58 8.11 -20.27
C SER A 26 4.87 7.15 -21.43
N ASP A 27 5.73 6.15 -21.22
CA ASP A 27 6.06 5.14 -22.23
C ASP A 27 4.99 4.02 -22.35
N TYR A 28 4.11 3.90 -21.36
CA TYR A 28 3.11 2.84 -21.26
C TYR A 28 1.75 3.41 -20.86
N PRO A 29 1.08 4.18 -21.74
CA PRO A 29 -0.18 4.82 -21.40
C PRO A 29 -1.29 3.79 -21.16
N ALA A 30 -2.16 4.06 -20.19
CA ALA A 30 -3.25 3.14 -19.83
C ALA A 30 -4.33 3.00 -20.91
N SER A 31 -4.36 3.90 -21.89
CA SER A 31 -5.20 3.81 -23.09
C SER A 31 -4.82 2.62 -23.98
N GLU A 32 -3.57 2.15 -23.91
CA GLU A 32 -3.05 1.07 -24.75
C GLU A 32 -2.52 -0.14 -23.95
N TRP A 33 -2.12 0.07 -22.70
CA TRP A 33 -1.48 -0.92 -21.85
C TRP A 33 -2.37 -1.28 -20.67
N THR A 34 -2.17 -2.47 -20.12
CA THR A 34 -2.81 -2.92 -18.88
C THR A 34 -1.76 -3.10 -17.80
N LEU A 35 -1.87 -2.38 -16.69
CA LEU A 35 -1.01 -2.53 -15.52
C LEU A 35 -1.59 -3.58 -14.56
N THR A 36 -0.81 -4.61 -14.28
CA THR A 36 -1.10 -5.66 -13.29
C THR A 36 -0.06 -5.65 -12.19
N TYR A 37 -0.50 -5.61 -10.94
CA TYR A 37 0.37 -5.80 -9.80
C TYR A 37 0.28 -7.23 -9.29
N TYR A 38 1.44 -7.81 -8.99
CA TYR A 38 1.59 -9.13 -8.39
C TYR A 38 2.15 -8.99 -6.98
N LEU A 39 1.50 -9.65 -6.02
CA LEU A 39 1.90 -9.74 -4.64
C LEU A 39 2.29 -11.18 -4.33
N ARG A 40 3.55 -11.39 -3.95
CA ARG A 40 4.07 -12.71 -3.57
C ARG A 40 4.57 -12.65 -2.15
N LYS A 41 4.22 -13.66 -1.37
CA LYS A 41 4.70 -13.84 0.00
C LYS A 41 5.12 -15.29 0.15
N ASP A 42 6.24 -15.51 0.84
CA ASP A 42 6.73 -16.85 1.11
C ASP A 42 5.65 -17.71 1.79
N GLY A 43 5.47 -18.93 1.28
CA GLY A 43 4.45 -19.87 1.77
C GLY A 43 2.99 -19.49 1.46
N ALA A 44 2.72 -18.48 0.63
CA ALA A 44 1.38 -18.07 0.25
C ALA A 44 1.17 -18.11 -1.28
N THR A 45 -0.08 -18.31 -1.71
CA THR A 45 -0.46 -18.22 -3.12
C THR A 45 -0.24 -16.80 -3.63
N ALA A 46 0.43 -16.66 -4.78
CA ALA A 46 0.57 -15.37 -5.44
C ALA A 46 -0.81 -14.77 -5.74
N THR A 47 -0.96 -13.49 -5.45
CA THR A 47 -2.20 -12.74 -5.69
C THR A 47 -1.91 -11.59 -6.63
N SER A 48 -2.92 -11.13 -7.36
CA SER A 48 -2.76 -10.03 -8.30
C SER A 48 -4.02 -9.20 -8.43
N PHE A 49 -3.85 -7.94 -8.80
CA PHE A 49 -4.94 -7.05 -9.17
C PHE A 49 -4.49 -6.12 -10.31
N THR A 50 -5.44 -5.66 -11.11
CA THR A 50 -5.18 -4.80 -12.26
C THR A 50 -5.67 -3.39 -12.00
N GLY A 51 -4.93 -2.41 -12.52
CA GLY A 51 -5.43 -1.04 -12.64
C GLY A 51 -6.44 -0.94 -13.78
N THR A 52 -7.36 0.00 -13.67
CA THR A 52 -8.26 0.42 -14.75
C THR A 52 -7.70 1.65 -15.45
N ALA A 53 -7.92 1.77 -16.75
CA ALA A 53 -7.56 2.97 -17.49
C ALA A 53 -8.40 4.17 -17.03
N ASP A 54 -7.72 5.28 -16.76
CA ASP A 54 -8.24 6.60 -16.43
C ASP A 54 -7.47 7.58 -17.33
N GLU A 55 -8.00 7.76 -18.55
CA GLU A 55 -7.28 8.37 -19.68
C GLU A 55 -5.96 7.60 -19.95
N ASP A 56 -4.81 8.29 -19.93
CA ASP A 56 -3.49 7.66 -20.08
C ASP A 56 -2.88 7.17 -18.77
N SER A 57 -3.62 7.26 -17.65
CA SER A 57 -3.15 6.86 -16.33
C SER A 57 -3.85 5.60 -15.82
N PHE A 58 -3.15 4.82 -15.01
CA PHE A 58 -3.69 3.65 -14.34
C PHE A 58 -4.28 4.03 -12.99
N LEU A 59 -5.59 3.90 -12.85
CA LEU A 59 -6.25 4.00 -11.56
C LEU A 59 -6.35 2.61 -10.93
N VAL A 60 -5.65 2.40 -9.82
CA VAL A 60 -5.78 1.15 -9.05
C VAL A 60 -6.82 1.36 -7.97
N THR A 61 -7.82 0.49 -7.92
CA THR A 61 -8.81 0.44 -6.85
C THR A 61 -9.04 -1.01 -6.42
N VAL A 62 -8.64 -1.34 -5.19
CA VAL A 62 -8.84 -2.67 -4.59
C VAL A 62 -9.83 -2.55 -3.45
N ALA A 63 -10.98 -3.23 -3.55
CA ALA A 63 -12.05 -3.15 -2.57
C ALA A 63 -11.63 -3.70 -1.20
N ALA A 64 -12.18 -3.12 -0.12
CA ALA A 64 -11.91 -3.54 1.26
C ALA A 64 -12.17 -5.04 1.54
N SER A 65 -13.17 -5.64 0.88
CA SER A 65 -13.46 -7.07 0.98
C SER A 65 -12.31 -7.92 0.44
N THR A 66 -11.75 -7.54 -0.71
CA THR A 66 -10.59 -8.19 -1.32
C THR A 66 -9.33 -7.97 -0.49
N THR A 67 -9.09 -6.74 -0.04
CA THR A 67 -7.89 -6.42 0.78
C THR A 67 -7.91 -7.11 2.14
N SER A 68 -9.09 -7.46 2.67
CA SER A 68 -9.21 -8.22 3.92
C SER A 68 -8.70 -9.65 3.82
N SER A 69 -8.59 -10.21 2.61
CA SER A 69 -8.03 -11.56 2.39
C SER A 69 -6.51 -11.59 2.35
N TYR A 70 -5.84 -10.43 2.28
CA TYR A 70 -4.39 -10.35 2.32
C TYR A 70 -3.92 -10.46 3.77
N ALA A 71 -3.16 -11.52 4.05
CA ALA A 71 -2.55 -11.70 5.36
C ALA A 71 -1.56 -10.56 5.65
N ALA A 72 -1.47 -10.13 6.90
CA ALA A 72 -0.42 -9.19 7.29
C ALA A 72 0.97 -9.79 7.03
N GLY A 73 1.91 -8.95 6.60
CA GLY A 73 3.26 -9.39 6.27
C GLY A 73 3.94 -8.54 5.21
N VAL A 74 5.10 -9.04 4.79
CA VAL A 74 5.91 -8.45 3.72
C VAL A 74 5.66 -9.25 2.45
N TYR A 75 5.43 -8.55 1.35
CA TYR A 75 5.19 -9.10 0.03
C TYR A 75 6.19 -8.52 -0.97
N ASP A 76 6.70 -9.34 -1.87
CA ASP A 76 7.29 -8.86 -3.12
C ASP A 76 6.15 -8.24 -3.94
N PHE A 77 6.36 -7.02 -4.39
CA PHE A 77 5.37 -6.21 -5.08
C PHE A 77 5.92 -5.82 -6.45
N ILE A 78 5.35 -6.42 -7.50
CA ILE A 78 5.85 -6.30 -8.86
C ILE A 78 4.73 -5.74 -9.74
N GLY A 79 4.97 -4.59 -10.37
CA GLY A 79 4.09 -3.99 -11.36
C GLY A 79 4.53 -4.37 -12.77
N VAL A 80 3.63 -4.96 -13.55
CA VAL A 80 3.87 -5.39 -14.93
C VAL A 80 2.84 -4.75 -15.84
N VAL A 81 3.29 -4.05 -16.87
CA VAL A 81 2.43 -3.61 -17.98
C VAL A 81 2.41 -4.67 -19.07
N SER A 82 1.25 -4.87 -19.67
CA SER A 82 1.09 -5.81 -20.79
C SER A 82 0.22 -5.23 -21.89
N LYS A 83 0.61 -5.50 -23.14
CA LYS A 83 -0.15 -5.19 -24.36
C LYS A 83 0.06 -6.33 -25.36
N ALA A 84 -1.02 -7.01 -25.74
CA ALA A 84 -0.96 -8.21 -26.60
C ALA A 84 0.08 -9.25 -26.11
N ALA A 85 1.16 -9.48 -26.88
CA ALA A 85 2.23 -10.42 -26.53
C ALA A 85 3.37 -9.78 -25.71
N GLU A 86 3.36 -8.45 -25.56
CA GLU A 86 4.41 -7.70 -24.87
C GLU A 86 4.12 -7.58 -23.37
N LYS A 87 5.17 -7.74 -22.55
CA LYS A 87 5.12 -7.58 -21.10
C LYS A 87 6.41 -6.97 -20.59
N PHE A 88 6.28 -5.92 -19.77
CA PHE A 88 7.42 -5.23 -19.17
C PHE A 88 7.20 -5.01 -17.67
N ILE A 89 8.25 -5.20 -16.88
CA ILE A 89 8.25 -4.85 -15.46
C ILE A 89 8.48 -3.34 -15.37
N VAL A 90 7.53 -2.63 -14.77
CA VAL A 90 7.58 -1.16 -14.55
C VAL A 90 7.79 -0.79 -13.09
N PHE A 91 7.60 -1.75 -12.19
CA PHE A 91 7.83 -1.60 -10.77
C PHE A 91 8.31 -2.92 -10.17
N ASP A 92 9.33 -2.86 -9.33
CA ASP A 92 9.85 -3.97 -8.55
C ASP A 92 10.21 -3.43 -7.17
N GLY A 93 9.58 -3.99 -6.13
CA GLY A 93 9.76 -3.50 -4.77
C GLY A 93 9.08 -4.39 -3.74
N VAL A 94 8.93 -3.83 -2.54
CA VAL A 94 8.37 -4.55 -1.40
C VAL A 94 7.18 -3.79 -0.84
N LEU A 95 6.10 -4.50 -0.57
CA LEU A 95 4.89 -3.97 0.06
C LEU A 95 4.69 -4.61 1.43
N LYS A 96 4.52 -3.78 2.46
CA LYS A 96 4.12 -4.24 3.79
C LYS A 96 2.62 -4.09 3.98
N VAL A 97 1.92 -5.22 4.11
CA VAL A 97 0.49 -5.27 4.46
C VAL A 97 0.36 -5.29 5.98
N LEU A 98 -0.29 -4.28 6.54
CA LEU A 98 -0.64 -4.14 7.95
C LEU A 98 -1.91 -4.92 8.27
N THR A 99 -2.02 -5.35 9.52
CA THR A 99 -3.17 -6.08 10.04
C THR A 99 -4.48 -5.31 9.84
N ASN A 100 -5.54 -6.04 9.49
CA ASN A 100 -6.88 -5.47 9.39
C ASN A 100 -7.34 -4.93 10.76
N PRO A 101 -7.64 -3.62 10.89
CA PRO A 101 -8.07 -3.03 12.15
C PRO A 101 -9.43 -3.54 12.64
N ALA A 102 -10.23 -4.16 11.79
CA ALA A 102 -11.52 -4.78 12.14
C ALA A 102 -11.39 -6.26 12.55
N SER A 103 -10.17 -6.83 12.51
CA SER A 103 -9.96 -8.22 12.95
C SER A 103 -10.05 -8.32 14.47
N ALA A 104 -10.88 -9.24 14.99
CA ALA A 104 -11.20 -9.39 16.41
C ALA A 104 -10.08 -9.97 17.30
N SER A 105 -8.82 -9.92 16.86
CA SER A 105 -7.68 -10.28 17.71
C SER A 105 -7.49 -9.19 18.75
N ALA A 106 -7.27 -9.55 20.01
CA ALA A 106 -7.12 -8.62 21.14
C ALA A 106 -6.30 -7.38 20.75
N TYR A 107 -6.99 -6.24 20.61
CA TYR A 107 -6.37 -4.96 20.34
C TYR A 107 -5.62 -4.54 21.60
N ASP A 108 -4.31 -4.76 21.64
CA ASP A 108 -3.49 -4.35 22.77
C ASP A 108 -3.27 -2.83 22.72
N HIS A 109 -4.25 -2.10 23.27
CA HIS A 109 -4.25 -0.65 23.35
C HIS A 109 -3.01 -0.15 24.15
N SER A 110 -2.47 -0.95 25.06
CA SER A 110 -1.35 -0.58 25.93
C SER A 110 -0.06 -0.27 25.14
N LYS A 111 0.21 -0.99 24.04
CA LYS A 111 1.37 -0.73 23.17
C LYS A 111 1.29 0.61 22.44
N LYS A 112 0.08 1.02 22.02
CA LYS A 112 -0.13 2.32 21.34
C LYS A 112 0.00 3.49 22.31
N LEU A 113 -0.54 3.34 23.53
CA LEU A 113 -0.34 4.33 24.58
C LEU A 113 1.13 4.46 24.94
N GLN A 114 1.86 3.36 25.16
CA GLN A 114 3.29 3.41 25.50
C GLN A 114 4.11 4.17 24.46
N LYS A 115 3.92 3.90 23.16
CA LYS A 115 4.64 4.61 22.09
C LYS A 115 4.28 6.10 22.00
N THR A 116 3.02 6.44 22.33
CA THR A 116 2.57 7.83 22.36
C THR A 116 3.13 8.58 23.57
N PHE A 117 3.18 7.94 24.74
CA PHE A 117 3.77 8.52 25.95
C PHE A 117 5.30 8.66 25.83
N ASP A 118 5.98 7.65 25.27
CA ASP A 118 7.44 7.66 25.07
C ASP A 118 7.87 8.79 24.12
N SER A 119 7.16 8.94 22.99
CA SER A 119 7.43 10.05 22.06
C SER A 119 7.14 11.43 22.67
N ARG A 120 6.11 11.57 23.52
CA ARG A 120 5.87 12.82 24.27
C ARG A 120 6.90 13.06 25.36
N ALA A 121 7.40 12.03 26.03
CA ALA A 121 8.44 12.15 27.06
C ALA A 121 9.78 12.62 26.46
N ILE A 122 10.15 12.09 25.29
CA ILE A 122 11.35 12.52 24.54
C ILE A 122 11.20 13.98 24.09
N SER A 123 10.04 14.34 23.54
CA SER A 123 9.79 15.73 23.09
C SER A 123 9.85 16.72 24.26
N LEU A 124 9.29 16.39 25.43
CA LEU A 124 9.29 17.30 26.57
C LEU A 124 10.70 17.51 27.17
N ASN A 125 11.55 16.49 27.17
CA ASN A 125 12.95 16.61 27.62
C ASN A 125 13.79 17.53 26.73
N LEU A 126 13.51 17.56 25.42
CA LEU A 126 14.22 18.44 24.48
C LEU A 126 13.85 19.92 24.68
N HIS A 127 12.61 20.23 25.06
CA HIS A 127 12.14 21.61 25.29
C HIS A 127 12.54 22.22 26.65
N GLN A 128 13.02 21.41 27.60
CA GLN A 128 13.55 21.89 28.89
C GLN A 128 15.07 22.15 28.84
N THR A 129 15.78 21.48 27.93
CA THR A 129 17.25 21.64 27.78
C THR A 129 17.62 22.86 26.93
N TYR A 130 16.65 23.44 26.21
CA TYR A 130 16.83 24.61 25.31
C TYR A 130 16.16 25.89 25.86
N ARG A 131 16.09 26.03 27.19
CA ARG A 131 15.76 27.29 27.86
C ARG A 131 16.97 27.73 28.67
N VAL A 132 17.81 28.55 28.05
CA VAL A 132 18.86 29.32 28.72
C VAL A 132 18.25 30.59 29.29
#